data_AF-A0A919X175-F1
#
_entry.id   AF-A0A919X175-F1
#
_cell.length_a   1.000
_cell.length_b   1.000
_cell.length_c   1.000
_cell.angle_alpha   90.00
_cell.angle_beta   90.00
_cell.angle_gamma   90.00
#
_symmetry.space_group_name_H-M   'P 1'
#
loop_
_entity.id
_entity.type
_entity.pdbx_description
1 polymer ?
#
loop_
_entity_poly.entity_id
_entity_poly.type
_entity_poly.pdbx_seq_one_letter_code
_entity_poly.pdbx_strand_id
1 'polypeptide(L)' 'MRKIEGLAFSKSWESDFQKEAYLIKNSLKNKNNIIPLIHIGSTSVKGLKAKPIIDMLLVVNDN' A
#
# COMPACT_ATOMS: atom_id res chain seq x y z
N MET A 1 -3.88 26.41 0.60
CA MET A 1 -3.88 25.09 -0.08
C MET A 1 -2.52 24.89 -0.73
N ARG A 2 -1.73 23.89 -0.31
CA ARG A 2 -0.38 23.65 -0.89
C ARG A 2 -0.58 22.94 -2.23
N LYS A 3 -0.11 23.54 -3.33
CA LYS A 3 -0.12 22.90 -4.67
C LYS A 3 0.93 21.80 -4.62
N ILE A 4 0.52 20.55 -4.80
CA ILE A 4 1.43 19.41 -4.71
C ILE A 4 1.52 18.81 -6.09
N GLU A 5 2.69 18.91 -6.70
CA GLU A 5 2.96 18.34 -8.00
C GLU A 5 3.06 16.82 -7.84
N GLY A 6 2.02 16.11 -8.26
CA GLY A 6 2.09 14.65 -8.38
C GLY A 6 3.10 14.24 -9.46
N LEU A 7 3.54 12.99 -9.42
CA LEU A 7 4.28 12.34 -10.49
C LEU A 7 3.33 11.53 -11.36
N ALA A 8 3.71 11.32 -12.62
CA ALA A 8 3.00 10.37 -13.47
C ALA A 8 2.99 8.97 -12.82
N PHE A 9 2.00 8.16 -13.19
CA PHE A 9 1.89 6.79 -12.69
C PHE A 9 3.19 6.00 -12.88
N SER A 10 3.69 5.37 -11.82
CA SER A 10 4.83 4.46 -11.89
C SER A 10 4.37 3.01 -11.83
N LYS A 11 4.87 2.20 -12.77
CA LYS A 11 4.69 0.73 -12.73
C LYS A 11 5.36 0.09 -11.51
N SER A 12 6.32 0.77 -10.86
CA SER A 12 7.01 0.24 -9.69
C SER A 12 6.12 0.19 -8.45
N TRP A 13 5.08 1.03 -8.35
CA TRP A 13 4.26 1.17 -7.15
C TRP A 13 3.59 -0.14 -6.73
N GLU A 14 3.21 -0.98 -7.70
CA GLU A 14 2.68 -2.32 -7.42
C GLU A 14 3.74 -3.22 -6.77
N SER A 15 4.98 -3.18 -7.26
CA SER A 15 6.09 -3.95 -6.68
C SER A 15 6.54 -3.39 -5.32
N ASP A 16 6.46 -2.08 -5.12
CA ASP A 16 6.81 -1.42 -3.86
C ASP A 16 5.80 -1.78 -2.77
N PHE A 17 4.50 -1.77 -3.10
CA PHE A 17 3.45 -2.30 -2.23
C PHE A 17 3.68 -3.77 -1.87
N GLN A 18 4.00 -4.64 -2.84
CA GLN A 18 4.21 -6.06 -2.59
C GLN A 18 5.39 -6.33 -1.65
N LYS A 19 6.50 -5.60 -1.83
CA LYS A 19 7.67 -5.70 -0.95
C LYS A 19 7.32 -5.31 0.49
N GLU A 20 6.69 -4.16 0.68
CA GLU A 20 6.31 -3.69 2.01
C GLU A 20 5.27 -4.62 2.64
N ALA A 21 4.32 -5.12 1.85
CA ALA A 21 3.31 -6.06 2.30
C ALA A 21 3.91 -7.35 2.84
N TYR A 22 4.95 -7.85 2.18
CA TYR A 22 5.69 -9.03 2.63
C TYR A 22 6.41 -8.77 3.96
N LEU A 23 7.08 -7.62 4.10
CA LEU A 23 7.79 -7.25 5.33
C LEU A 23 6.83 -7.09 6.52
N ILE A 24 5.71 -6.39 6.33
CA ILE A 24 4.67 -6.22 7.36
C ILE A 24 4.13 -7.57 7.80
N LYS A 25 3.71 -8.43 6.86
CA LYS A 25 3.16 -9.77 7.18
C LYS A 25 4.14 -10.65 7.95
N ASN A 26 5.42 -10.55 7.66
CA ASN A 26 6.45 -11.34 8.34
C ASN A 26 6.88 -10.77 9.69
N SER A 27 6.63 -9.49 9.94
CA SER A 27 6.93 -8.84 11.22
C SER A 27 5.84 -9.06 12.26
N LEU A 28 4.65 -9.49 11.85
CA LEU A 28 3.51 -9.71 12.73
C LEU A 28 3.57 -11.12 13.37
N LYS A 29 3.43 -11.16 14.70
CA LYS A 29 3.55 -12.40 15.50
C LYS A 29 2.39 -13.37 15.25
N ASN A 30 1.16 -12.88 15.28
CA ASN A 30 -0.04 -13.71 15.09
C ASN A 30 -0.55 -13.58 13.65
N LYS A 31 -0.03 -14.41 12.75
CA LYS A 31 -0.42 -14.41 11.34
C LYS A 31 -1.86 -14.87 11.11
N ASN A 32 -2.45 -15.60 12.06
CA ASN A 32 -3.81 -16.14 11.94
C ASN A 32 -4.88 -15.06 12.11
N ASN A 33 -4.55 -13.94 12.76
CA ASN A 33 -5.45 -12.80 12.91
C ASN A 33 -5.36 -11.82 11.74
N ILE A 34 -4.43 -12.03 10.80
CA ILE A 34 -4.27 -11.17 9.62
C ILE A 34 -5.20 -11.68 8.52
N ILE A 35 -6.01 -10.78 7.96
CA ILE A 35 -6.84 -11.06 6.80
C ILE A 35 -6.07 -10.59 5.53
N PRO A 36 -6.56 -9.71 4.61
CA PRO A 36 -5.69 -9.19 3.56
C PRO A 36 -4.99 -7.88 3.97
N LEU A 37 -3.85 -7.66 3.31
CA LEU A 37 -3.23 -6.34 3.18
C LEU A 37 -3.56 -5.83 1.77
N ILE A 38 -4.14 -4.64 1.66
CA ILE A 38 -4.71 -4.11 0.40
C ILE A 38 -3.98 -2.82 0.02
N HIS A 39 -3.62 -2.65 -1.25
CA HIS A 39 -3.06 -1.41 -1.80
C HIS A 39 -4.20 -0.42 -2.04
N ILE A 40 -4.22 0.67 -1.29
CA ILE A 40 -5.23 1.73 -1.40
C ILE A 40 -4.58 3.05 -1.83
N GLY A 41 -5.38 4.11 -1.95
CA GLY A 41 -4.89 5.45 -2.28
C GLY A 41 -4.57 5.63 -3.77
N SER A 42 -4.05 6.81 -4.12
CA SER A 42 -3.85 7.18 -5.54
C SER A 42 -2.80 6.34 -6.27
N THR A 43 -1.83 5.76 -5.54
CA THR A 43 -0.76 4.94 -6.14
C THR A 43 -1.22 3.53 -6.51
N SER A 44 -2.39 3.08 -6.05
CA SER A 44 -2.97 1.79 -6.46
C SER A 44 -3.76 1.88 -7.77
N VAL A 45 -4.01 3.10 -8.27
CA VAL A 45 -4.80 3.34 -9.49
C VAL A 45 -3.87 3.50 -10.69
N LYS A 46 -3.92 2.54 -11.62
CA LYS A 46 -3.14 2.58 -12.87
C LYS A 46 -3.46 3.84 -13.68
N GLY A 47 -2.42 4.54 -14.13
CA GLY A 47 -2.55 5.75 -14.93
C GLY A 47 -2.86 7.04 -14.15
N LEU A 48 -3.06 6.98 -12.83
CA LEU A 48 -3.34 8.16 -12.02
C LEU A 48 -2.05 8.90 -11.62
N LYS A 49 -2.03 10.22 -11.82
CA LYS A 49 -0.97 11.09 -11.32
C LYS A 49 -1.09 11.21 -9.80
N ALA A 50 -0.04 10.86 -9.07
CA ALA A 50 -0.08 10.76 -7.61
C ALA A 50 1.25 11.16 -6.99
N LYS A 51 1.25 11.42 -5.68
CA LYS A 51 2.51 11.45 -4.93
C LYS A 51 3.03 10.01 -4.79
N PRO A 52 4.35 9.78 -4.80
CA PRO A 52 4.93 8.45 -4.67
C PRO A 52 4.89 7.96 -3.21
N ILE A 53 3.68 7.83 -2.66
CA ILE A 53 3.41 7.34 -1.31
C ILE A 53 2.50 6.12 -1.45
N ILE A 54 2.90 4.99 -0.86
CA ILE A 54 2.13 3.75 -0.89
C ILE A 54 1.20 3.75 0.33
N ASP A 55 -0.10 3.83 0.10
CA ASP A 55 -1.11 3.71 1.14
C ASP A 55 -1.56 2.24 1.27
N MET A 56 -1.57 1.70 2.49
CA MET A 56 -1.84 0.28 2.74
C MET A 56 -2.94 0.14 3.80
N LEU A 57 -3.89 -0.76 3.55
CA LEU A 57 -4.92 -1.13 4.53
C LEU A 57 -4.65 -2.55 5.02
N LEU A 58 -4.38 -2.70 6.31
CA LEU A 58 -4.31 -3.98 7.00
C LEU A 58 -5.64 -4.27 7.69
N VAL A 59 -6.25 -5.39 7.36
CA VAL A 59 -7.44 -5.88 8.06
C VAL A 59 -7.02 -6.97 9.04
N VAL A 60 -7.46 -6.84 10.29
CA VAL A 60 -7.20 -7.80 11.37
C VAL A 60 -8.51 -8.29 11.98
N ASN A 61 -8.54 -9.56 12.36
CA ASN A 61 -9.61 -10.13 13.19
C ASN A 61 -9.24 -10.00 14.67
N ASP A 62 -10.21 -9.54 15.45
CA ASP A 62 -10.15 -9.45 16.90
C ASP A 62 -10.84 -10.69 17.51
N ASN A 63 -10.24 -11.86 17.29
CA ASN A 63 -10.68 -13.13 17.87
C ASN A 63 -9.84 -13.48 19.10
#